data_AF-A0A4Y7TAJ6-F1
#
_entry.id   AF-A0A4Y7TAJ6-F1
#
_cell.length_a   1.000
_cell.length_b   1.000
_cell.length_c   1.000
_cell.angle_alpha   90.00
_cell.angle_beta   90.00
_cell.angle_gamma   90.00
#
_symmetry.space_group_name_H-M   'P 1'
#
loop_
_entity.id
_entity.type
_entity.pdbx_description
1 polymer ?
#
loop_
_entity_poly.entity_id
_entity_poly.type
_entity_poly.pdbx_seq_one_letter_code
_entity_poly.pdbx_strand_id
1 'polypeptide(L)'
;MSSSSAIPINVNLGDPSMVNILSNLVKDIAKSKKRPLSVHIFNHPSNEYERGTRRITEGVAVRSVLSLLSLHFDRIRTFVVHTELRSSLGGVVERVRGHAVAERISMYDDIDDTARTPA
;
A
#
# COMPACT_ATOMS: atom_id res chain seq x y z
N MET A 1 -21.69 14.80 16.57
CA MET A 1 -20.26 14.83 16.20
C MET A 1 -20.18 14.51 14.72
N SER A 2 -19.71 15.43 13.87
CA SER A 2 -19.60 15.17 12.43
C SER A 2 -18.55 14.07 12.20
N SER A 3 -19.02 12.87 11.91
CA SER A 3 -18.21 11.77 11.38
C SER A 3 -17.69 12.19 10.00
N SER A 4 -16.58 12.94 9.98
CA SER A 4 -15.90 13.28 8.74
C SER A 4 -15.47 11.97 8.10
N SER A 5 -16.13 11.60 7.00
CA SER A 5 -15.81 10.40 6.24
C SER A 5 -14.34 10.44 5.84
N ALA A 6 -13.63 9.33 6.03
CA ALA A 6 -12.24 9.20 5.64
C ALA A 6 -12.10 9.40 4.12
N ILE A 7 -11.06 10.10 3.69
CA ILE A 7 -10.76 10.30 2.27
C ILE A 7 -10.15 9.00 1.71
N PRO A 8 -10.73 8.41 0.66
CA PRO A 8 -10.14 7.25 0.01
C PRO A 8 -8.88 7.67 -0.75
N ILE A 9 -7.80 6.91 -0.58
CA ILE A 9 -6.57 7.04 -1.35
C ILE A 9 -6.26 5.67 -1.94
N ASN A 10 -6.20 5.61 -3.27
CA ASN A 10 -5.98 4.38 -4.04
C ASN A 10 -4.58 4.44 -4.64
N VAL A 11 -3.73 3.49 -4.27
CA VAL A 11 -2.35 3.39 -4.73
C VAL A 11 -2.23 2.15 -5.61
N ASN A 12 -2.22 2.36 -6.93
CA ASN A 12 -2.01 1.29 -7.89
C ASN A 12 -0.51 1.04 -8.10
N LEU A 13 0.01 -0.06 -7.56
CA LEU A 13 1.37 -0.55 -7.81
C LEU A 13 1.53 -1.09 -9.23
N GLY A 14 0.42 -1.27 -9.94
CA GLY A 14 0.37 -1.63 -11.35
C GLY A 14 0.64 -0.47 -12.32
N ASP A 15 1.15 0.67 -11.87
CA ASP A 15 1.72 1.69 -12.78
C ASP A 15 3.20 1.36 -13.02
N PRO A 16 3.69 1.33 -14.28
CA PRO A 16 5.09 1.03 -14.57
C PRO A 16 6.06 2.10 -14.06
N SER A 17 5.58 3.31 -13.76
CA SER A 17 6.38 4.42 -13.26
C SER A 17 6.18 4.63 -11.76
N MET A 18 7.19 4.27 -10.98
CA MET A 18 7.26 4.58 -9.54
C MET A 18 7.04 6.07 -9.26
N VAL A 19 7.55 6.94 -10.15
CA VAL A 19 7.39 8.40 -10.04
C VAL A 19 5.92 8.79 -10.10
N ASN A 20 5.14 8.15 -10.97
CA ASN A 20 3.70 8.42 -11.08
C ASN A 20 2.96 7.96 -9.83
N ILE A 21 3.25 6.75 -9.33
CA ILE A 21 2.65 6.21 -8.10
C ILE A 21 2.84 7.18 -6.95
N LEU A 22 4.10 7.57 -6.69
CA LEU A 22 4.45 8.44 -5.57
C LEU A 22 3.92 9.87 -5.76
N SER A 23 4.00 10.42 -6.97
CA SER A 23 3.47 11.76 -7.25
C SER A 23 1.96 11.84 -7.08
N ASN A 24 1.21 10.82 -7.51
CA ASN A 24 -0.24 10.76 -7.33
C ASN A 24 -0.61 10.61 -5.86
N LEU A 25 0.11 9.76 -5.13
CA LEU A 25 -0.06 9.60 -3.69
C LEU A 25 0.14 10.93 -2.94
N VAL A 26 1.21 11.67 -3.23
CA VAL A 26 1.45 13.00 -2.64
C VAL A 26 0.29 13.97 -2.95
N LYS A 27 -0.17 14.00 -4.21
CA LYS A 27 -1.29 14.85 -4.61
C LYS A 27 -2.57 14.51 -3.83
N ASP A 28 -2.88 13.23 -3.66
CA ASP A 28 -4.11 12.81 -2.99
C ASP A 28 -4.04 13.05 -1.47
N ILE A 29 -2.87 12.83 -0.86
CA ILE A 29 -2.61 13.24 0.53
C ILE A 29 -2.77 14.75 0.68
N ALA A 30 -2.22 15.57 -0.22
CA ALA A 30 -2.33 17.02 -0.16
C ALA A 30 -3.79 17.49 -0.25
N LYS A 31 -4.59 16.90 -1.16
CA LYS A 31 -6.03 17.19 -1.30
C LYS A 31 -6.83 16.83 -0.04
N SER A 32 -6.41 15.80 0.70
CA SER A 32 -7.09 15.35 1.91
C SER A 32 -6.96 16.30 3.11
N LYS A 33 -6.04 17.28 3.06
CA LYS A 33 -5.74 18.22 4.15
C LYS A 33 -5.44 17.50 5.47
N LYS A 34 -6.22 17.73 6.53
CA LYS A 34 -6.10 17.07 7.85
C LYS A 34 -7.17 16.00 8.09
N ARG A 35 -7.93 15.61 7.06
CA ARG A 35 -9.01 14.63 7.22
C ARG A 35 -8.42 13.22 7.44
N PRO A 36 -9.18 12.32 8.11
CA PRO A 36 -8.82 10.91 8.18
C PRO A 36 -8.68 10.28 6.79
N LEU A 37 -7.85 9.26 6.68
CA LEU A 37 -7.51 8.57 5.43
C LEU A 37 -7.97 7.11 5.45
N SER A 38 -8.42 6.65 4.29
CA SER A 38 -8.63 5.23 3.99
C SER A 38 -7.72 4.87 2.83
N VAL A 39 -6.59 4.25 3.11
CA VAL A 39 -5.57 3.92 2.09
C VAL A 39 -5.74 2.49 1.63
N HIS A 40 -5.80 2.31 0.32
CA HIS A 40 -5.86 1.02 -0.36
C HIS A 40 -4.69 0.93 -1.33
N ILE A 41 -3.75 0.04 -1.04
CA ILE A 41 -2.62 -0.27 -1.92
C ILE A 41 -2.97 -1.58 -2.63
N PHE A 42 -2.91 -1.58 -3.95
CA PHE A 42 -3.22 -2.77 -4.75
C PHE A 42 -2.31 -2.85 -5.97
N ASN A 43 -2.11 -4.05 -6.49
CA ASN A 43 -1.43 -4.28 -7.75
C ASN A 43 -2.44 -4.75 -8.81
N HIS A 44 -2.72 -3.92 -9.81
CA HIS A 44 -3.54 -4.31 -10.96
C HIS A 44 -2.70 -4.27 -12.24
N PRO A 45 -2.04 -5.38 -12.64
CA PRO A 45 -1.21 -5.40 -13.82
C PRO A 45 -2.05 -5.32 -15.10
N SER A 46 -1.66 -4.42 -16.02
CA SER A 46 -2.33 -4.21 -17.30
C SER A 46 -1.98 -5.24 -18.38
N ASN A 47 -0.88 -5.99 -18.23
CA ASN A 47 -0.47 -7.04 -19.16
C ASN A 47 0.46 -8.09 -18.50
N GLU A 48 0.65 -9.24 -19.17
CA GLU A 48 1.45 -10.36 -18.64
C GLU A 48 2.97 -10.09 -18.61
N TYR A 49 3.48 -9.27 -19.53
CA TYR A 49 4.91 -8.94 -19.59
C TYR A 49 5.35 -8.06 -18.42
N GLU A 50 4.51 -7.10 -18.01
CA GLU A 50 4.75 -6.27 -16.83
C GLU A 50 4.72 -7.09 -15.53
N ARG A 51 4.04 -8.24 -15.53
CA ARG A 51 3.92 -9.12 -14.35
C ARG A 51 5.29 -9.62 -13.89
N GLY A 52 6.18 -10.02 -14.81
CA GLY A 52 7.51 -10.53 -14.49
C GLY A 52 8.43 -9.50 -13.83
N THR A 53 8.57 -8.31 -14.43
CA THR A 53 9.41 -7.22 -13.88
C THR A 53 8.79 -6.61 -12.62
N ARG A 54 7.46 -6.62 -12.49
CA ARG A 54 6.77 -6.11 -11.29
C ARG A 54 6.94 -7.01 -10.09
N ARG A 55 6.95 -8.33 -10.24
CA ARG A 55 7.27 -9.23 -9.12
C ARG A 55 8.58 -8.86 -8.42
N ILE A 56 9.60 -8.47 -9.19
CA ILE A 56 10.90 -8.06 -8.64
C ILE A 56 10.82 -6.71 -7.90
N THR A 57 9.97 -5.80 -8.36
CA THR A 57 9.93 -4.41 -7.87
C THR A 57 8.76 -4.11 -6.92
N GLU A 58 7.80 -5.03 -6.76
CA GLU A 58 6.60 -4.83 -5.93
C GLU A 58 6.97 -4.53 -4.47
N GLY A 59 7.86 -5.31 -3.87
CA GLY A 59 8.34 -5.05 -2.50
C GLY A 59 9.01 -3.68 -2.34
N VAL A 60 9.72 -3.20 -3.38
CA VAL A 60 10.30 -1.85 -3.38
C VAL A 60 9.21 -0.79 -3.47
N ALA A 61 8.19 -1.00 -4.30
CA ALA A 61 7.07 -0.09 -4.45
C ALA A 61 6.25 0.03 -3.15
N VAL A 62 5.91 -1.10 -2.52
CA VAL A 62 5.24 -1.13 -1.21
C VAL A 62 6.05 -0.36 -0.17
N ARG A 63 7.35 -0.61 -0.06
CA ARG A 63 8.23 0.09 0.90
C ARG A 63 8.27 1.59 0.65
N SER A 64 8.34 2.00 -0.61
CA SER A 64 8.39 3.42 -1.00
C SER A 64 7.08 4.15 -0.64
N VAL A 65 5.94 3.52 -0.92
CA VAL A 65 4.61 4.02 -0.54
C VAL A 65 4.48 4.14 0.98
N LEU A 66 4.90 3.12 1.74
CA LEU A 66 4.88 3.15 3.20
C LEU A 66 5.78 4.24 3.77
N SER A 67 6.97 4.43 3.20
CA SER A 67 7.89 5.48 3.63
C SER A 67 7.25 6.86 3.49
N LEU A 68 6.52 7.09 2.39
CA LEU A 68 5.84 8.36 2.14
C LEU A 68 4.65 8.56 3.09
N LEU A 69 3.88 7.50 3.34
CA LEU A 69 2.73 7.52 4.25
C LEU A 69 3.10 7.61 5.73
N SER A 70 4.34 7.29 6.10
CA SER A 70 4.79 7.26 7.50
C SER A 70 4.52 8.56 8.27
N LEU A 71 4.59 9.71 7.59
CA LEU A 71 4.29 11.04 8.15
C LEU A 71 2.79 11.31 8.37
N HIS A 72 1.92 10.37 7.96
CA HIS A 72 0.47 10.51 7.97
C HIS A 72 -0.23 9.30 8.57
N PHE A 73 0.51 8.32 9.13
CA PHE A 73 -0.07 7.11 9.72
C PHE A 73 -1.03 7.40 10.88
N ASP A 74 -0.83 8.49 11.61
CA ASP A 74 -1.74 9.00 12.64
C ASP A 74 -3.13 9.37 12.11
N ARG A 75 -3.27 9.59 10.80
CA ARG A 75 -4.52 9.95 10.14
C ARG A 75 -5.18 8.77 9.45
N ILE A 76 -4.48 7.64 9.29
CA ILE A 76 -5.00 6.47 8.59
C ILE A 76 -5.89 5.68 9.54
N ARG A 77 -7.18 5.60 9.22
CA ARG A 77 -8.14 4.76 9.96
C ARG A 77 -8.25 3.37 9.34
N THR A 78 -8.20 3.31 8.02
CA THR A 78 -8.27 2.05 7.27
C THR A 78 -7.05 1.94 6.39
N PHE A 79 -6.35 0.80 6.52
CA PHE A 79 -5.18 0.48 5.71
C PHE A 79 -5.34 -0.92 5.12
N VAL A 80 -5.45 -0.98 3.79
CA VAL A 80 -5.56 -2.25 3.07
C VAL A 80 -4.41 -2.35 2.10
N VAL A 81 -3.72 -3.49 2.09
CA VAL A 81 -2.68 -3.80 1.12
C VAL A 81 -3.01 -5.12 0.47
N HIS A 82 -3.03 -5.12 -0.86
CA HIS A 82 -3.15 -6.32 -1.68
C HIS A 82 -1.97 -6.35 -2.65
N THR A 83 -1.13 -7.37 -2.51
CA THR A 83 0.06 -7.57 -3.35
C THR A 83 -0.05 -8.89 -4.11
N GLU A 84 0.72 -9.03 -5.17
CA GLU A 84 0.85 -10.32 -5.86
C GLU A 84 1.67 -11.29 -5.00
N LEU A 85 2.77 -10.82 -4.39
CA LEU A 85 3.67 -11.66 -3.60
C LEU A 85 3.48 -11.47 -2.09
N ARG A 86 3.50 -12.56 -1.34
CA ARG A 86 3.48 -12.54 0.14
C ARG A 86 4.72 -11.88 0.72
N SER A 87 5.89 -12.08 0.12
CA SER A 87 7.15 -11.45 0.54
C SER A 87 7.10 -9.92 0.52
N SER A 88 6.27 -9.32 -0.36
CA SER A 88 6.05 -7.87 -0.44
C SER A 88 5.37 -7.30 0.81
N LEU A 89 4.64 -8.12 1.58
CA LEU A 89 3.97 -7.74 2.82
C LEU A 89 4.88 -7.79 4.05
N GLY A 90 6.11 -8.28 3.90
CA GLY A 90 7.07 -8.39 4.99
C GLY A 90 7.34 -7.06 5.70
N GLY A 91 7.04 -6.98 6.99
CA GLY A 91 7.26 -5.79 7.82
C GLY A 91 6.21 -4.68 7.66
N VAL A 92 5.16 -4.89 6.84
CA VAL A 92 4.11 -3.88 6.62
C VAL A 92 3.24 -3.72 7.87
N VAL A 93 2.81 -4.84 8.47
CA VAL A 93 1.93 -4.82 9.65
C VAL A 93 2.61 -4.14 10.83
N GLU A 94 3.88 -4.44 11.08
CA GLU A 94 4.68 -3.86 12.17
C GLU A 94 4.83 -2.34 11.98
N ARG A 95 5.10 -1.90 10.75
CA ARG A 95 5.21 -0.48 10.42
C ARG A 95 3.91 0.29 10.61
N VAL A 96 2.76 -0.32 10.32
CA VAL A 96 1.47 0.37 10.46
C VAL A 96 0.96 0.30 11.91
N ARG A 97 1.09 -0.85 12.58
CA ARG A 97 0.64 -1.04 13.97
C ARG A 97 1.42 -0.22 14.98
N GLY A 98 2.66 0.16 14.69
CA GLY A 98 3.43 1.09 15.53
C GLY A 98 2.78 2.47 15.69
N HIS A 99 1.78 2.80 14.87
CA HIS A 99 1.09 4.09 14.85
C HIS A 99 -0.39 3.87 15.19
N ALA A 100 -0.72 3.98 16.48
CA ALA A 100 -1.92 3.42 17.12
C ALA A 100 -3.30 4.04 16.75
N VAL A 101 -3.53 4.48 15.51
CA VAL A 101 -4.80 5.13 15.08
C VAL A 101 -5.57 4.33 14.01
N ALA A 102 -4.94 3.33 13.39
CA ALA A 102 -5.61 2.49 12.40
C ALA A 102 -6.65 1.57 13.05
N GLU A 103 -7.92 1.90 12.85
CA GLU A 103 -9.10 1.10 13.26
C GLU A 103 -9.13 -0.25 12.52
N ARG A 104 -8.66 -0.29 11.26
CA ARG A 104 -8.63 -1.49 10.43
C ARG A 104 -7.34 -1.60 9.62
N ILE A 105 -6.69 -2.74 9.73
CA ILE A 105 -5.54 -3.14 8.92
C ILE A 105 -5.85 -4.50 8.28
N SER A 106 -5.76 -4.61 6.95
CA SER A 106 -5.99 -5.87 6.23
C SER A 106 -4.90 -6.05 5.16
N MET A 107 -4.41 -7.28 5.03
CA MET A 107 -3.32 -7.65 4.14
C MET A 107 -3.75 -8.87 3.33
N TYR A 108 -3.50 -8.85 2.02
CA TYR A 108 -3.87 -9.90 1.08
C TYR A 108 -2.71 -10.15 0.12
N ASP A 109 -2.45 -11.40 -0.21
CA ASP A 109 -1.49 -11.83 -1.21
C ASP A 109 -2.12 -12.85 -2.16
N ASP A 110 -1.72 -12.81 -3.44
CA ASP A 110 -2.19 -13.77 -4.44
C ASP A 110 -1.29 -15.03 -4.49
N ILE A 111 0.00 -14.87 -4.18
CA ILE A 111 1.02 -15.92 -4.27
C ILE A 111 1.86 -15.94 -2.99
N ASP A 112 1.85 -17.09 -2.30
CA ASP A 112 2.78 -17.36 -1.21
C ASP A 112 4.15 -17.82 -1.75
N ASP A 113 5.00 -16.86 -2.06
CA ASP A 113 6.39 -17.06 -2.50
C ASP A 113 7.37 -17.32 -1.33
N THR A 114 6.86 -17.42 -0.11
CA THR A 114 7.66 -17.67 1.11
C THR A 114 7.58 -19.11 1.60
N ALA A 115 6.63 -19.89 1.08
CA ALA A 115 6.52 -21.31 1.35
C ALA A 115 7.80 -22.02 0.86
N ARG A 116 8.52 -22.68 1.77
CA ARG A 116 9.72 -23.45 1.43
C ARG A 116 9.40 -24.46 0.32
N THR A 117 10.21 -24.46 -0.74
CA THR A 117 10.25 -25.59 -1.67
C THR A 117 10.61 -26.84 -0.86
N PRO A 118 9.83 -27.94 -0.92
CA PRO A 118 10.24 -29.18 -0.30
C PRO A 118 11.58 -29.59 -0.91
N ALA A 119 12.53 -29.90 -0.03
CA ALA A 119 13.87 -30.37 -0.39
C ALA A 119 13.81 -31.73 -1.10
#